data_AF-A0A8S0VN32-F1
#
_entry.id   AF-A0A8S0VN32-F1
#
_cell.length_a   1.000
_cell.length_b   1.000
_cell.length_c   1.000
_cell.angle_alpha   90.00
_cell.angle_beta   90.00
_cell.angle_gamma   90.00
#
_symmetry.space_group_name_H-M   'P 1'
#
loop_
_entity.id
_entity.type
_entity.pdbx_description
1 polymer ?
#
loop_
_entity_poly.entity_id
_entity_poly.type
_entity_poly.pdbx_seq_one_letter_code
_entity_poly.pdbx_strand_id
1 'polypeptide(L)'
;MSQSGIKVAESTEKCEGLQDELMAFDASKTGVKGLVDAGIDNIPKIFIRPADEVAEELNYGHSNLQVPFIDLNGIEEDDQRRKIISEVKNASKDWGFFQIVNHGIPQTVLDSMLDGVCRFHEQDAEEKKKFYSREPLKKMKYYSNIDPFRKRAIWRDTFTISMMTSCDIEPDELPMVCRNSAFEYINEVTNLGKTLFEVLSEALGLKREYLEVMECGKGRTFTCHYYPACPQPELTLGTNKHTDPSFLTILLQDQIGGLQVLRDNQWIDVPPRPGSFVINIGDNLQMVSNDEFKSAWHRVLTNKVGPRISVACFLAGVMNPAKVYGPIKVLTSEENPPIYKDFTVNEHLAKFYSKPIGRVANTNALPMMWIWGSHAFPFTKQRELDLWRESTWNMDLLTDSIDPRIQEWTRDNKTICLYGGDDINWIRRFTTTVRGIATTLHVPLEMIYVGKRNSKDRVRRCHEIIDTEKLSHIFPLKDFYDYIWFFWVRLGSMWNSKLQHGMTVETDKIMQEIMAMLTYDGSEQGWAVFSRGLYEMTKGKDDILITVFDNFNQWGHRVDHPDKFVPELDKEISGVHPEHHCNRLILPGHGNIPERVVCSECGRTMDKFVMYRCCTD
;
A
#
# COMPACT_ATOMS: atom_id res chain seq x y z
N MET A 1 45.21 -35.07 14.33
CA MET A 1 45.50 -33.66 14.68
C MET A 1 45.88 -32.93 13.39
N SER A 2 45.51 -31.65 13.32
CA SER A 2 45.62 -30.68 12.21
C SER A 2 44.67 -30.89 11.01
N GLN A 3 43.48 -30.30 11.11
CA GLN A 3 42.72 -29.79 9.96
C GLN A 3 43.12 -28.33 9.74
N SER A 4 43.61 -28.02 8.55
CA SER A 4 43.90 -26.67 8.06
C SER A 4 42.60 -26.00 7.61
N GLY A 5 42.26 -24.89 8.26
CA GLY A 5 41.08 -24.08 7.94
C GLY A 5 41.21 -23.34 6.60
N ILE A 6 40.16 -23.44 5.79
CA ILE A 6 39.91 -22.54 4.66
C ILE A 6 39.09 -21.37 5.21
N LYS A 7 39.65 -20.16 5.13
CA LYS A 7 38.96 -18.90 5.46
C LYS A 7 37.85 -18.65 4.44
N VAL A 8 36.62 -18.53 4.91
CA VAL A 8 35.50 -17.95 4.15
C VAL A 8 35.58 -16.44 4.31
N ALA A 9 36.12 -15.76 3.31
CA ALA A 9 36.13 -14.31 3.19
C ALA A 9 35.82 -13.94 1.73
N GLU A 10 34.65 -14.36 1.23
CA GLU A 10 34.08 -13.92 -0.05
C GLU A 10 32.55 -13.95 0.06
N SER A 11 31.91 -12.93 0.63
CA SER A 11 30.45 -12.72 0.43
C SER A 11 29.91 -11.35 0.85
N THR A 12 30.65 -10.53 1.62
CA THR A 12 30.16 -9.23 2.10
C THR A 12 30.34 -8.10 1.08
N GLU A 13 31.50 -7.97 0.42
CA GLU A 13 31.77 -6.90 -0.57
C GLU A 13 30.86 -6.97 -1.83
N LYS A 14 30.42 -8.17 -2.25
CA LYS A 14 29.56 -8.33 -3.43
C LYS A 14 28.11 -7.87 -3.21
N CYS A 15 27.63 -7.81 -1.96
CA CYS A 15 26.24 -7.45 -1.65
C CYS A 15 26.00 -5.94 -1.56
N GLU A 16 27.01 -5.15 -1.16
CA GLU A 16 26.87 -3.69 -1.02
C GLU A 16 26.70 -3.00 -2.38
N GLY A 17 27.55 -3.34 -3.37
CA GLY A 17 27.49 -2.69 -4.69
C GLY A 17 26.19 -2.92 -5.48
N LEU A 18 25.50 -4.04 -5.30
CA LEU A 18 24.22 -4.31 -5.98
C LEU A 18 23.07 -3.48 -5.39
N GLN A 19 23.11 -3.24 -4.08
CA GLN A 19 22.10 -2.45 -3.39
C GLN A 19 22.22 -0.97 -3.78
N ASP A 20 23.45 -0.45 -3.86
CA ASP A 20 23.70 0.92 -4.31
C ASP A 20 23.26 1.14 -5.76
N GLU A 21 23.53 0.17 -6.64
CA GLU A 21 23.08 0.20 -8.04
C GLU A 21 21.54 0.20 -8.14
N LEU A 22 20.84 -0.56 -7.29
CA LEU A 22 19.37 -0.52 -7.20
C LEU A 22 18.85 0.83 -6.72
N MET A 23 19.45 1.37 -5.66
CA MET A 23 19.04 2.68 -5.11
C MET A 23 19.28 3.80 -6.12
N ALA A 24 20.39 3.76 -6.85
CA ALA A 24 20.67 4.70 -7.93
C ALA A 24 19.67 4.57 -9.09
N PHE A 25 19.33 3.33 -9.48
CA PHE A 25 18.29 3.08 -10.48
C PHE A 25 16.93 3.63 -10.05
N ASP A 26 16.52 3.38 -8.80
CA ASP A 26 15.27 3.93 -8.23
C ASP A 26 15.26 5.46 -8.23
N ALA A 27 16.35 6.05 -7.72
CA ALA A 27 16.50 7.48 -7.56
C ALA A 27 16.50 8.22 -8.91
N SER A 28 16.90 7.55 -9.99
CA SER A 28 16.81 8.11 -11.35
C SER A 28 15.38 8.45 -11.75
N LYS A 29 14.40 7.66 -11.28
CA LYS A 29 12.97 7.76 -11.64
C LYS A 29 12.72 7.73 -13.16
N THR A 30 13.68 7.21 -13.94
CA THR A 30 13.60 7.15 -15.40
C THR A 30 13.17 5.79 -15.93
N GLY A 31 13.23 4.77 -15.07
CA GLY A 31 12.86 3.41 -15.44
C GLY A 31 13.84 2.72 -16.37
N VAL A 32 13.49 1.53 -16.82
CA VAL A 32 14.28 0.73 -17.77
C VAL A 32 14.35 1.44 -19.13
N LYS A 33 13.30 2.16 -19.54
CA LYS A 33 13.33 2.99 -20.75
C LYS A 33 14.44 4.03 -20.71
N GLY A 34 14.68 4.67 -19.56
CA GLY A 34 15.80 5.61 -19.39
C GLY A 34 17.17 4.97 -19.62
N LEU A 35 17.35 3.70 -19.24
CA LEU A 35 18.59 2.95 -19.52
C LEU A 35 18.74 2.67 -21.02
N VAL A 36 17.66 2.28 -21.69
CA VAL A 36 17.65 2.00 -23.13
C VAL A 36 17.92 3.27 -23.94
N ASP A 37 17.34 4.40 -23.55
CA ASP A 37 17.58 5.70 -24.18
C ASP A 37 19.03 6.18 -24.00
N ALA A 38 19.71 5.74 -22.94
CA ALA A 38 21.14 5.93 -22.73
C ALA A 38 22.03 5.04 -23.62
N GLY A 39 21.46 4.14 -24.42
CA GLY A 39 22.18 3.33 -25.40
C GLY A 39 23.01 2.20 -24.79
N ILE A 40 22.52 1.56 -23.73
CA ILE A 40 23.26 0.47 -23.07
C ILE A 40 23.37 -0.79 -23.96
N ASP A 41 24.58 -1.33 -24.07
CA ASP A 41 24.84 -2.60 -24.78
C ASP A 41 24.66 -3.83 -23.90
N ASN A 42 24.85 -3.67 -22.58
CA ASN A 42 24.75 -4.76 -21.60
C ASN A 42 23.77 -4.38 -20.49
N ILE A 43 22.98 -5.34 -20.03
CA ILE A 43 22.04 -5.07 -18.94
C ILE A 43 22.79 -4.92 -17.60
N PRO A 44 22.41 -3.94 -16.76
CA PRO A 44 23.00 -3.76 -15.44
C PRO A 44 22.86 -5.00 -14.55
N LYS A 45 23.76 -5.19 -13.59
CA LYS A 45 23.82 -6.43 -12.79
C LYS A 45 22.55 -6.64 -11.97
N ILE A 46 21.86 -5.56 -11.63
CA ILE A 46 20.59 -5.57 -10.92
C ILE A 46 19.47 -6.30 -11.67
N PHE A 47 19.56 -6.48 -12.99
CA PHE A 47 18.55 -7.21 -13.79
C PHE A 47 18.92 -8.67 -14.07
N ILE A 48 20.20 -9.04 -13.90
CA ILE A 48 20.70 -10.37 -14.24
C ILE A 48 20.18 -11.39 -13.24
N ARG A 49 19.57 -12.47 -13.71
CA ARG A 49 19.02 -13.53 -12.87
C ARG A 49 20.12 -14.42 -12.27
N PRO A 50 19.90 -15.00 -11.08
CA PRO A 50 20.80 -15.98 -10.49
C PRO A 50 20.97 -17.23 -11.38
N ALA A 51 22.17 -17.79 -11.42
CA ALA A 51 22.49 -18.94 -12.28
C ALA A 51 21.74 -20.22 -11.88
N ASP A 52 21.42 -20.38 -10.59
CA ASP A 52 20.59 -21.44 -10.05
C ASP A 52 19.14 -21.37 -10.56
N GLU A 53 18.54 -20.17 -10.63
CA GLU A 53 17.22 -20.00 -11.24
C GLU A 53 17.22 -20.39 -12.73
N VAL A 54 18.29 -20.02 -13.46
CA VAL A 54 18.44 -20.38 -14.88
C VAL A 54 18.66 -21.88 -15.04
N ALA A 55 19.40 -22.52 -14.13
CA ALA A 55 19.62 -23.96 -14.15
C ALA A 55 18.34 -24.75 -13.83
N GLU A 56 17.50 -24.27 -12.91
CA GLU A 56 16.19 -24.86 -12.63
C GLU A 56 15.30 -24.89 -13.88
N GLU A 57 15.45 -23.93 -14.78
CA GLU A 57 14.65 -23.87 -16.00
C GLU A 57 14.95 -24.98 -17.00
N LEU A 58 16.17 -25.52 -16.98
CA LEU A 58 16.55 -26.67 -17.80
C LEU A 58 15.77 -27.94 -17.43
N ASN A 59 15.10 -27.97 -16.28
CA ASN A 59 14.25 -29.08 -15.84
C ASN A 59 12.83 -29.02 -16.41
N TYR A 60 12.44 -27.92 -17.08
CA TYR A 60 11.12 -27.81 -17.71
C TYR A 60 11.14 -28.44 -19.10
N GLY A 61 10.13 -29.27 -19.40
CA GLY A 61 9.97 -29.87 -20.72
C GLY A 61 9.39 -28.89 -21.74
N HIS A 62 9.54 -29.20 -23.03
CA HIS A 62 8.85 -28.52 -24.12
C HIS A 62 7.55 -29.26 -24.48
N SER A 63 6.49 -28.50 -24.75
CA SER A 63 5.18 -29.05 -25.10
C SER A 63 4.56 -28.24 -26.22
N ASN A 64 3.71 -28.91 -27.02
CA ASN A 64 2.89 -28.27 -28.05
C ASN A 64 1.48 -27.93 -27.54
N LEU A 65 1.26 -27.97 -26.23
CA LEU A 65 -0.02 -27.62 -25.65
C LEU A 65 -0.32 -26.14 -25.92
N GLN A 66 -1.59 -25.82 -26.09
CA GLN A 66 -2.06 -24.46 -26.30
C GLN A 66 -3.08 -24.10 -25.23
N VAL A 67 -2.98 -22.87 -24.73
CA VAL A 67 -3.96 -22.31 -23.81
C VAL A 67 -5.34 -22.33 -24.48
N PRO A 68 -6.42 -22.72 -23.77
CA PRO A 68 -7.77 -22.74 -24.31
C PRO A 68 -8.15 -21.40 -24.92
N PHE A 69 -8.90 -21.44 -26.02
CA PHE A 69 -9.34 -20.28 -26.77
C PHE A 69 -10.86 -20.35 -26.90
N ILE A 70 -11.55 -19.35 -26.36
CA ILE A 70 -13.00 -19.35 -26.15
C ILE A 70 -13.62 -18.19 -26.92
N ASP A 71 -14.67 -18.48 -27.69
CA ASP A 71 -15.43 -17.49 -28.43
C ASP A 71 -16.67 -17.08 -27.62
N LEU A 72 -16.76 -15.80 -27.24
CA LEU A 72 -17.89 -15.27 -26.47
C LEU A 72 -19.07 -14.82 -27.35
N ASN A 73 -19.03 -15.04 -28.66
CA ASN A 73 -20.15 -14.73 -29.53
C ASN A 73 -21.40 -15.53 -29.11
N GLY A 74 -22.55 -14.86 -29.04
CA GLY A 74 -23.81 -15.44 -28.57
C GLY A 74 -23.88 -15.71 -27.06
N ILE A 75 -23.08 -15.02 -26.23
CA ILE A 75 -23.10 -15.19 -24.76
C ILE A 75 -24.46 -14.91 -24.08
N GLU A 76 -25.35 -14.17 -24.75
CA GLU A 76 -26.72 -13.91 -24.29
C GLU A 76 -27.75 -14.94 -24.82
N GLU A 77 -27.35 -15.87 -25.69
CA GLU A 77 -28.22 -16.93 -26.20
C GLU A 77 -28.09 -18.19 -25.33
N ASP A 78 -29.19 -18.72 -24.79
CA ASP A 78 -29.17 -19.79 -23.78
C ASP A 78 -28.35 -21.03 -24.17
N ASP A 79 -28.48 -21.52 -25.40
CA ASP A 79 -27.75 -22.69 -25.89
C ASP A 79 -26.25 -22.43 -25.99
N GLN A 80 -25.88 -21.29 -26.56
CA GLN A 80 -24.48 -20.90 -26.77
C GLN A 80 -23.82 -20.51 -25.45
N ARG A 81 -24.54 -19.83 -24.55
CA ARG A 81 -24.09 -19.52 -23.19
C ARG A 81 -23.74 -20.79 -22.41
N ARG A 82 -24.57 -21.84 -22.47
CA ARG A 82 -24.28 -23.13 -21.80
C ARG A 82 -22.98 -23.75 -22.31
N LYS A 83 -22.71 -23.66 -23.62
CA LYS A 83 -21.46 -24.13 -24.21
C LYS A 83 -20.26 -23.32 -23.71
N ILE A 84 -20.36 -21.98 -23.74
CA ILE A 84 -19.34 -21.06 -23.22
C ILE A 84 -19.05 -21.35 -21.75
N ILE A 85 -20.08 -21.51 -20.92
CA ILE A 85 -19.93 -21.86 -19.49
C ILE A 85 -19.14 -23.17 -19.33
N SER A 86 -19.42 -24.19 -20.14
CA SER A 86 -18.69 -25.46 -20.10
C SER A 86 -17.22 -25.31 -20.49
N GLU A 87 -16.93 -24.54 -21.54
CA GLU A 87 -15.56 -24.27 -21.98
C GLU A 87 -14.77 -23.47 -20.93
N VAL A 88 -15.39 -22.41 -20.37
CA VAL A 88 -14.81 -21.59 -19.30
C VAL A 88 -14.58 -22.41 -18.04
N LYS A 89 -15.51 -23.31 -17.67
CA LYS A 89 -15.35 -24.20 -16.53
C LYS A 89 -14.12 -25.09 -16.69
N ASN A 90 -13.99 -25.77 -17.83
CA ASN A 90 -12.88 -26.68 -18.09
C ASN A 90 -11.55 -25.92 -18.14
N ALA A 91 -11.51 -24.76 -18.79
CA ALA A 91 -10.33 -23.93 -18.81
C ALA A 91 -9.92 -23.44 -17.41
N SER A 92 -10.87 -22.97 -16.61
CA SER A 92 -10.60 -22.45 -15.25
C SER A 92 -10.14 -23.55 -14.29
N LYS A 93 -10.67 -24.77 -14.44
CA LYS A 93 -10.33 -25.93 -13.60
C LYS A 93 -9.01 -26.60 -13.99
N ASP A 94 -8.76 -26.75 -15.29
CA ASP A 94 -7.61 -27.50 -15.77
C ASP A 94 -6.39 -26.61 -16.00
N TRP A 95 -6.61 -25.39 -16.49
CA TRP A 95 -5.55 -24.45 -16.87
C TRP A 95 -5.40 -23.29 -15.90
N GLY A 96 -6.52 -22.75 -15.39
CA GLY A 96 -6.51 -21.46 -14.72
C GLY A 96 -6.24 -20.27 -15.65
N PHE A 97 -6.14 -20.52 -16.96
CA PHE A 97 -5.80 -19.58 -18.02
C PHE A 97 -6.59 -19.91 -19.28
N PHE A 98 -7.06 -18.89 -19.98
CA PHE A 98 -7.67 -19.01 -21.31
C PHE A 98 -7.63 -17.68 -22.06
N GLN A 99 -7.79 -17.73 -23.39
CA GLN A 99 -7.99 -16.57 -24.23
C GLN A 99 -9.47 -16.43 -24.60
N ILE A 100 -9.96 -15.20 -24.69
CA ILE A 100 -11.31 -14.88 -25.16
C ILE A 100 -11.28 -13.97 -26.38
N VAL A 101 -12.23 -14.15 -27.29
CA VAL A 101 -12.52 -13.26 -28.43
C VAL A 101 -14.01 -12.99 -28.54
N ASN A 102 -14.39 -12.04 -29.41
CA ASN A 102 -15.78 -11.61 -29.59
C ASN A 102 -16.44 -11.19 -28.26
N HIS A 103 -15.66 -10.56 -27.40
CA HIS A 103 -16.03 -10.12 -26.05
C HIS A 103 -16.80 -8.78 -26.04
N GLY A 104 -17.17 -8.23 -27.20
CA GLY A 104 -18.00 -7.02 -27.33
C GLY A 104 -17.26 -5.68 -27.30
N ILE A 105 -16.04 -5.61 -26.76
CA ILE A 105 -15.23 -4.38 -26.72
C ILE A 105 -14.66 -4.07 -28.13
N PRO A 106 -14.85 -2.85 -28.68
CA PRO A 106 -14.33 -2.48 -29.99
C PRO A 106 -12.80 -2.52 -30.06
N GLN A 107 -12.26 -3.01 -31.19
CA GLN A 107 -10.81 -3.07 -31.43
C GLN A 107 -10.13 -1.70 -31.26
N THR A 108 -10.81 -0.62 -31.68
CA THR A 108 -10.31 0.76 -31.55
C THR A 108 -10.04 1.16 -30.10
N VAL A 109 -10.81 0.66 -29.14
CA VAL A 109 -10.60 0.92 -27.70
C VAL A 109 -9.35 0.19 -27.21
N LEU A 110 -9.15 -1.06 -27.64
CA LEU A 110 -7.97 -1.85 -27.31
C LEU A 110 -6.68 -1.20 -27.85
N ASP A 111 -6.71 -0.84 -29.13
CA ASP A 111 -5.57 -0.22 -29.82
C ASP A 111 -5.23 1.15 -29.20
N SER A 112 -6.26 1.97 -28.90
CA SER A 112 -6.08 3.28 -28.27
C SER A 112 -5.51 3.17 -26.86
N MET A 113 -5.85 2.12 -26.11
CA MET A 113 -5.27 1.88 -24.79
C MET A 113 -3.79 1.49 -24.91
N LEU A 114 -3.44 0.56 -25.80
CA LEU A 114 -2.05 0.17 -26.04
C LEU A 114 -1.20 1.36 -26.51
N ASP A 115 -1.71 2.17 -27.45
CA ASP A 115 -1.07 3.41 -27.89
C ASP A 115 -0.90 4.41 -26.74
N GLY A 116 -1.94 4.61 -25.93
CA GLY A 116 -1.89 5.50 -24.77
C GLY A 116 -0.80 5.11 -23.77
N VAL A 117 -0.67 3.81 -23.47
CA VAL A 117 0.40 3.31 -22.59
C VAL A 117 1.77 3.52 -23.22
N CYS A 118 1.92 3.19 -24.51
CA CYS A 118 3.16 3.43 -25.25
C CYS A 118 3.57 4.90 -25.17
N ARG A 119 2.67 5.80 -25.57
CA ARG A 119 2.89 7.25 -25.54
C ARG A 119 3.21 7.76 -24.14
N PHE A 120 2.58 7.25 -23.09
CA PHE A 120 2.93 7.63 -21.71
C PHE A 120 4.40 7.35 -21.41
N HIS A 121 4.89 6.16 -21.75
CA HIS A 121 6.26 5.73 -21.48
C HIS A 121 7.30 6.37 -22.41
N GLU A 122 6.90 6.77 -23.62
CA GLU A 122 7.74 7.48 -24.59
C GLU A 122 7.85 9.00 -24.35
N GLN A 123 7.10 9.55 -23.38
CA GLN A 123 7.29 10.95 -22.97
C GLN A 123 8.67 11.20 -22.35
N ASP A 124 9.04 12.48 -22.32
CA ASP A 124 10.19 12.98 -21.58
C ASP A 124 10.18 12.49 -20.12
N ALA A 125 11.36 12.19 -19.60
CA ALA A 125 11.51 11.68 -18.24
C ALA A 125 10.90 12.61 -17.18
N GLU A 126 11.00 13.93 -17.36
CA GLU A 126 10.44 14.91 -16.42
C GLU A 126 8.90 14.87 -16.36
N GLU A 127 8.21 14.56 -17.47
CA GLU A 127 6.75 14.41 -17.47
C GLU A 127 6.34 13.13 -16.72
N LYS A 128 7.05 12.02 -16.95
CA LYS A 128 6.80 10.75 -16.25
C LYS A 128 7.09 10.86 -14.74
N LYS A 129 8.14 11.60 -14.36
CA LYS A 129 8.55 11.80 -12.96
C LYS A 129 7.48 12.45 -12.09
N LYS A 130 6.58 13.27 -12.66
CA LYS A 130 5.44 13.87 -11.93
C LYS A 130 4.50 12.80 -11.34
N PHE A 131 4.43 11.65 -12.00
CA PHE A 131 3.63 10.52 -11.56
C PHE A 131 4.43 9.53 -10.72
N TYR A 132 5.74 9.73 -10.54
CA TYR A 132 6.58 8.82 -9.79
C TYR A 132 6.16 8.78 -8.32
N SER A 133 5.73 7.61 -7.84
CA SER A 133 5.42 7.42 -6.42
C SER A 133 5.46 5.95 -6.05
N ARG A 134 5.89 5.67 -4.83
CA ARG A 134 5.83 4.35 -4.19
C ARG A 134 4.67 4.25 -3.19
N GLU A 135 3.87 5.30 -3.03
CA GLU A 135 2.75 5.33 -2.09
C GLU A 135 1.69 4.27 -2.47
N PRO A 136 1.29 3.39 -1.52
CA PRO A 136 0.31 2.34 -1.81
C PRO A 136 -1.06 2.88 -2.24
N LEU A 137 -1.50 3.99 -1.64
CA LEU A 137 -2.86 4.54 -1.79
C LEU A 137 -3.04 5.48 -2.98
N LYS A 138 -1.94 5.92 -3.60
CA LYS A 138 -2.00 6.81 -4.75
C LYS A 138 -2.66 6.08 -5.93
N LYS A 139 -3.79 6.61 -6.40
CA LYS A 139 -4.58 6.00 -7.48
C LYS A 139 -3.76 5.82 -8.75
N MET A 140 -3.15 6.90 -9.24
CA MET A 140 -2.25 6.86 -10.39
C MET A 140 -0.81 7.02 -9.92
N LYS A 141 0.03 6.05 -10.25
CA LYS A 141 1.48 6.15 -10.03
C LYS A 141 2.28 5.45 -11.11
N TYR A 142 3.46 6.00 -11.38
CA TYR A 142 4.54 5.39 -12.15
C TYR A 142 5.67 5.00 -11.19
N TYR A 143 6.34 3.89 -11.43
CA TYR A 143 7.47 3.49 -10.59
C TYR A 143 8.43 2.54 -11.32
N SER A 144 9.68 2.52 -10.86
CA SER A 144 10.68 1.57 -11.33
C SER A 144 10.43 0.18 -10.71
N ASN A 145 10.50 -0.87 -11.54
CA ASN A 145 10.20 -2.25 -11.16
C ASN A 145 11.36 -2.90 -10.37
N ILE A 146 11.66 -2.29 -9.22
CA ILE A 146 12.49 -2.87 -8.19
C ILE A 146 11.57 -3.73 -7.34
N ASP A 147 11.83 -5.03 -7.34
CA ASP A 147 11.18 -5.93 -6.41
C ASP A 147 11.70 -5.57 -5.01
N PRO A 148 10.85 -5.16 -4.05
CA PRO A 148 11.32 -4.98 -2.70
C PRO A 148 11.90 -6.29 -2.19
N PHE A 149 11.28 -7.44 -2.46
CA PHE A 149 11.56 -8.73 -1.85
C PHE A 149 12.74 -9.48 -2.47
N ARG A 150 13.14 -9.13 -3.68
CA ARG A 150 14.31 -9.69 -4.36
C ARG A 150 15.33 -8.58 -4.54
N LYS A 151 16.61 -8.84 -4.24
CA LYS A 151 17.72 -7.87 -4.40
C LYS A 151 18.02 -7.52 -5.88
N ARG A 152 17.02 -7.53 -6.77
CA ARG A 152 17.14 -7.42 -8.22
C ARG A 152 15.87 -6.79 -8.82
N ALA A 153 16.06 -6.04 -9.90
CA ALA A 153 14.98 -5.45 -10.69
C ALA A 153 14.58 -6.38 -11.85
N ILE A 154 13.38 -6.15 -12.41
CA ILE A 154 12.89 -6.82 -13.62
C ILE A 154 12.87 -5.83 -14.79
N TRP A 155 13.04 -6.34 -16.01
CA TRP A 155 13.23 -5.52 -17.21
C TRP A 155 11.89 -5.03 -17.78
N ARG A 156 11.32 -4.03 -17.11
CA ARG A 156 10.03 -3.43 -17.42
C ARG A 156 9.91 -2.06 -16.77
N ASP A 157 9.02 -1.23 -17.30
CA ASP A 157 8.46 -0.05 -16.66
C ASP A 157 6.94 -0.21 -16.46
N THR A 158 6.43 0.37 -15.37
CA THR A 158 5.02 0.19 -15.00
C THR A 158 4.42 1.50 -14.50
N PHE A 159 3.21 1.81 -14.97
CA PHE A 159 2.30 2.65 -14.21
C PHE A 159 1.03 1.88 -13.84
N THR A 160 0.43 2.27 -12.72
CA THR A 160 -0.80 1.66 -12.20
C THR A 160 -1.89 2.70 -12.06
N ILE A 161 -3.12 2.28 -12.31
CA ILE A 161 -4.35 3.01 -12.02
C ILE A 161 -5.16 2.13 -11.05
N SER A 162 -5.19 2.51 -9.77
CA SER A 162 -5.80 1.77 -8.68
C SER A 162 -7.13 2.37 -8.26
N MET A 163 -8.16 1.52 -8.23
CA MET A 163 -9.51 1.78 -7.72
C MET A 163 -9.81 0.85 -6.53
N MET A 164 -8.79 0.56 -5.72
CA MET A 164 -8.91 -0.36 -4.58
C MET A 164 -9.59 0.27 -3.36
N THR A 165 -9.41 1.59 -3.17
CA THR A 165 -9.98 2.36 -2.04
C THR A 165 -11.16 3.23 -2.46
N SER A 166 -11.15 3.74 -3.68
CA SER A 166 -12.24 4.49 -4.31
C SER A 166 -12.70 3.72 -5.53
N CYS A 167 -14.00 3.46 -5.67
CA CYS A 167 -14.55 2.73 -6.82
C CYS A 167 -14.42 3.50 -8.15
N ASP A 168 -14.06 4.79 -8.09
CA ASP A 168 -14.04 5.70 -9.22
C ASP A 168 -12.68 6.39 -9.40
N ILE A 169 -12.40 6.77 -10.66
CA ILE A 169 -11.29 7.65 -11.04
C ILE A 169 -11.84 8.84 -11.81
N GLU A 170 -11.41 10.04 -11.44
CA GLU A 170 -11.73 11.24 -12.20
C GLU A 170 -10.80 11.35 -13.42
N PRO A 171 -11.26 11.81 -14.58
CA PRO A 171 -10.41 11.95 -15.77
C PRO A 171 -9.14 12.78 -15.52
N ASP A 172 -9.21 13.81 -14.69
CA ASP A 172 -8.06 14.67 -14.36
C ASP A 172 -7.00 13.98 -13.50
N GLU A 173 -7.32 12.85 -12.86
CA GLU A 173 -6.36 11.99 -12.14
C GLU A 173 -5.50 11.15 -13.10
N LEU A 174 -5.87 11.07 -14.40
CA LEU A 174 -5.12 10.37 -15.44
C LEU A 174 -4.18 11.30 -16.22
N PRO A 175 -3.02 10.80 -16.68
CA PRO A 175 -2.09 11.57 -17.51
C PRO A 175 -2.76 12.02 -18.81
N MET A 176 -2.61 13.30 -19.16
CA MET A 176 -3.26 13.88 -20.35
C MET A 176 -3.04 13.05 -21.62
N VAL A 177 -1.84 12.49 -21.79
CA VAL A 177 -1.45 11.72 -22.99
C VAL A 177 -2.28 10.47 -23.23
N CYS A 178 -2.80 9.83 -22.18
CA CYS A 178 -3.55 8.58 -22.25
C CYS A 178 -4.92 8.65 -21.56
N ARG A 179 -5.34 9.83 -21.09
CA ARG A 179 -6.55 10.04 -20.31
C ARG A 179 -7.80 9.44 -20.96
N ASN A 180 -8.08 9.84 -22.19
CA ASN A 180 -9.33 9.45 -22.87
C ASN A 180 -9.35 7.95 -23.16
N SER A 181 -8.24 7.41 -23.69
CA SER A 181 -8.15 5.98 -24.02
C SER A 181 -8.18 5.11 -22.77
N ALA A 182 -7.50 5.51 -21.69
CA ALA A 182 -7.57 4.81 -20.41
C ALA A 182 -8.96 4.85 -19.81
N PHE A 183 -9.63 6.01 -19.81
CA PHE A 183 -10.96 6.16 -19.22
C PHE A 183 -12.00 5.28 -19.94
N GLU A 184 -12.02 5.30 -21.28
CA GLU A 184 -12.91 4.46 -22.09
C GLU A 184 -12.62 2.97 -21.87
N TYR A 185 -11.35 2.57 -21.96
CA TYR A 185 -10.94 1.18 -21.75
C TYR A 185 -11.29 0.65 -20.36
N ILE A 186 -11.10 1.46 -19.31
CA ILE A 186 -11.42 1.06 -17.94
C ILE A 186 -12.91 0.75 -17.80
N ASN A 187 -13.79 1.56 -18.41
CA ASN A 187 -15.24 1.34 -18.35
C ASN A 187 -15.63 0.05 -19.07
N GLU A 188 -15.13 -0.16 -20.28
CA GLU A 188 -15.41 -1.36 -21.09
C GLU A 188 -14.93 -2.64 -20.41
N VAL A 189 -13.68 -2.66 -19.92
CA VAL A 189 -13.11 -3.83 -19.23
C VAL A 189 -13.78 -4.09 -17.88
N THR A 190 -14.25 -3.03 -17.20
CA THR A 190 -15.04 -3.19 -15.98
C THR A 190 -16.34 -3.94 -16.26
N ASN A 191 -17.03 -3.61 -17.35
CA ASN A 191 -18.27 -4.30 -17.74
C ASN A 191 -17.99 -5.74 -18.17
N LEU A 192 -16.92 -5.97 -18.94
CA LEU A 192 -16.48 -7.32 -19.29
C LEU A 192 -16.17 -8.17 -18.04
N GLY A 193 -15.55 -7.58 -17.01
CA GLY A 193 -15.31 -8.25 -15.73
C GLY A 193 -16.58 -8.76 -15.07
N LYS A 194 -17.68 -7.99 -15.12
CA LYS A 194 -18.99 -8.43 -14.61
C LYS A 194 -19.52 -9.62 -15.40
N THR A 195 -19.52 -9.54 -16.72
CA THR A 195 -19.94 -10.64 -17.60
C THR A 195 -19.14 -11.92 -17.35
N LEU A 196 -17.82 -11.81 -17.15
CA LEU A 196 -16.98 -12.96 -16.84
C LEU A 196 -17.29 -13.54 -15.45
N PHE A 197 -17.55 -12.71 -14.44
CA PHE A 197 -17.99 -13.19 -13.12
C PHE A 197 -19.34 -13.90 -13.18
N GLU A 198 -20.24 -13.47 -14.07
CA GLU A 198 -21.51 -14.18 -14.28
C GLU A 198 -21.28 -15.59 -14.82
N VAL A 199 -20.48 -15.70 -15.89
CA VAL A 199 -20.14 -17.00 -16.50
C VAL A 199 -19.41 -17.91 -15.51
N LEU A 200 -18.46 -17.36 -14.72
CA LEU A 200 -17.74 -18.10 -13.69
C LEU A 200 -18.64 -18.54 -12.54
N SER A 201 -19.64 -17.74 -12.16
CA SER A 201 -20.63 -18.12 -11.15
C SER A 201 -21.45 -19.33 -11.62
N GLU A 202 -21.94 -19.30 -12.86
CA GLU A 202 -22.69 -20.41 -13.45
C GLU A 202 -21.81 -21.65 -13.67
N ALA A 203 -20.54 -21.48 -14.03
CA ALA A 203 -19.56 -22.57 -14.16
C ALA A 203 -19.33 -23.30 -12.82
N LEU A 204 -19.41 -22.59 -11.69
CA LEU A 204 -19.39 -23.16 -10.34
C LEU A 204 -20.75 -23.77 -9.92
N GLY A 205 -21.79 -23.69 -10.76
CA GLY A 205 -23.14 -24.15 -10.43
C GLY A 205 -23.89 -23.21 -9.48
N LEU A 206 -23.48 -21.94 -9.41
CA LEU A 206 -24.10 -20.91 -8.57
C LEU A 206 -25.08 -20.08 -9.41
N LYS A 207 -25.82 -19.18 -8.74
CA LYS A 207 -26.64 -18.17 -9.44
C LYS A 207 -25.76 -17.25 -10.28
N ARG A 208 -26.28 -16.76 -11.41
CA ARG A 208 -25.56 -15.90 -12.37
C ARG A 208 -24.84 -14.74 -11.68
N GLU A 209 -25.49 -14.05 -10.77
CA GLU A 209 -24.97 -12.86 -10.09
C GLU A 209 -24.11 -13.15 -8.84
N TYR A 210 -23.80 -14.41 -8.52
CA TYR A 210 -23.26 -14.78 -7.20
C TYR A 210 -21.92 -14.10 -6.87
N LEU A 211 -20.93 -14.17 -7.77
CA LEU A 211 -19.61 -13.55 -7.55
C LEU A 211 -19.66 -12.02 -7.58
N GLU A 212 -20.62 -11.44 -8.31
CA GLU A 212 -20.86 -9.99 -8.33
C GLU A 212 -21.47 -9.52 -7.00
N VAL A 213 -22.43 -10.26 -6.44
CA VAL A 213 -23.00 -10.02 -5.10
C VAL A 213 -21.95 -10.21 -4.00
N MET A 214 -20.99 -11.11 -4.20
CA MET A 214 -19.81 -11.22 -3.35
C MET A 214 -18.83 -10.05 -3.51
N GLU A 215 -19.06 -9.13 -4.44
CA GLU A 215 -18.22 -7.96 -4.73
C GLU A 215 -16.78 -8.35 -5.10
N CYS A 216 -16.59 -9.49 -5.76
CA CYS A 216 -15.27 -9.99 -6.17
C CYS A 216 -14.57 -9.03 -7.14
N GLY A 217 -15.33 -8.28 -7.95
CA GLY A 217 -14.82 -7.29 -8.91
C GLY A 217 -14.74 -5.84 -8.42
N LYS A 218 -15.11 -5.55 -7.17
CA LYS A 218 -15.31 -4.17 -6.72
C LYS A 218 -14.01 -3.37 -6.61
N GLY A 219 -13.00 -3.93 -5.94
CA GLY A 219 -11.65 -3.37 -5.97
C GLY A 219 -10.92 -3.86 -7.20
N ARG A 220 -10.38 -2.92 -7.98
CA ARG A 220 -9.66 -3.23 -9.22
C ARG A 220 -8.43 -2.36 -9.41
N THR A 221 -7.40 -2.92 -10.01
CA THR A 221 -6.18 -2.20 -10.37
C THR A 221 -5.81 -2.50 -11.82
N PHE A 222 -5.60 -1.46 -12.61
CA PHE A 222 -5.04 -1.57 -13.94
C PHE A 222 -3.54 -1.36 -13.86
N THR A 223 -2.77 -2.31 -14.34
CA THR A 223 -1.32 -2.25 -14.39
C THR A 223 -0.89 -2.22 -15.84
N CYS A 224 -0.32 -1.09 -16.24
CA CYS A 224 0.10 -0.80 -17.60
C CYS A 224 1.60 -1.00 -17.68
N HIS A 225 1.99 -2.04 -18.39
CA HIS A 225 3.36 -2.48 -18.49
C HIS A 225 3.97 -2.12 -19.84
N TYR A 226 5.20 -1.61 -19.79
CA TYR A 226 6.03 -1.28 -20.92
C TYR A 226 7.35 -2.05 -20.80
N TYR A 227 7.65 -2.90 -21.77
CA TYR A 227 8.84 -3.75 -21.80
C TYR A 227 9.72 -3.27 -22.97
N PRO A 228 10.75 -2.44 -22.71
CA PRO A 228 11.66 -2.01 -23.78
C PRO A 228 12.40 -3.20 -24.38
N ALA A 229 12.94 -3.03 -25.59
CA ALA A 229 13.87 -3.98 -26.18
C ALA A 229 15.03 -4.27 -25.20
N CYS A 230 15.32 -5.55 -24.98
CA CYS A 230 16.38 -5.99 -24.09
C CYS A 230 17.59 -6.46 -24.90
N PRO A 231 18.82 -5.96 -24.64
CA PRO A 231 20.00 -6.41 -25.39
C PRO A 231 20.40 -7.86 -25.05
N GLN A 232 20.11 -8.32 -23.83
CA GLN A 232 20.45 -9.65 -23.31
C GLN A 232 19.22 -10.33 -22.68
N PRO A 233 18.18 -10.65 -23.47
CA PRO A 233 16.89 -11.11 -22.95
C PRO A 233 16.95 -12.45 -22.20
N GLU A 234 17.97 -13.27 -22.48
CA GLU A 234 18.23 -14.53 -21.79
C GLU A 234 18.67 -14.36 -20.33
N LEU A 235 19.15 -13.17 -19.95
CA LEU A 235 19.66 -12.90 -18.61
C LEU A 235 18.61 -12.32 -17.66
N THR A 236 17.44 -11.90 -18.15
CA THR A 236 16.42 -11.22 -17.35
C THR A 236 15.00 -11.58 -17.77
N LEU A 237 14.02 -11.18 -16.97
CA LEU A 237 12.59 -11.39 -17.24
C LEU A 237 11.85 -10.06 -17.19
N GLY A 238 10.76 -9.98 -17.95
CA GLY A 238 9.81 -8.88 -17.87
C GLY A 238 8.97 -8.98 -16.61
N THR A 239 8.61 -10.21 -16.21
CA THR A 239 7.95 -10.53 -14.95
C THR A 239 8.41 -11.90 -14.47
N ASN A 240 8.75 -12.01 -13.18
CA ASN A 240 9.16 -13.27 -12.57
C ASN A 240 8.00 -14.28 -12.50
N LYS A 241 8.33 -15.55 -12.23
CA LYS A 241 7.35 -16.60 -11.92
C LYS A 241 6.51 -16.20 -10.69
N HIS A 242 5.20 -16.10 -10.87
CA HIS A 242 4.24 -15.75 -9.81
C HIS A 242 2.84 -16.31 -10.10
N THR A 243 1.95 -16.24 -9.11
CA THR A 243 0.49 -16.31 -9.26
C THR A 243 -0.10 -14.93 -8.97
N ASP A 244 -1.35 -14.70 -9.31
CA ASP A 244 -2.01 -13.40 -9.10
C ASP A 244 -2.80 -13.37 -7.79
N PRO A 245 -2.58 -12.38 -6.90
CA PRO A 245 -3.36 -12.25 -5.66
C PRO A 245 -4.71 -11.53 -5.88
N SER A 246 -5.41 -11.89 -6.95
CA SER A 246 -6.71 -11.35 -7.37
C SER A 246 -7.77 -12.46 -7.41
N PHE A 247 -9.03 -12.12 -7.71
CA PHE A 247 -10.03 -13.12 -8.12
C PHE A 247 -9.85 -13.47 -9.60
N LEU A 248 -9.72 -12.45 -10.43
CA LEU A 248 -9.62 -12.61 -11.87
C LEU A 248 -8.69 -11.54 -12.43
N THR A 249 -7.90 -11.91 -13.44
CA THR A 249 -7.08 -10.98 -14.21
C THR A 249 -7.54 -10.99 -15.66
N ILE A 250 -7.76 -9.80 -16.23
CA ILE A 250 -8.08 -9.57 -17.64
C ILE A 250 -6.90 -8.85 -18.27
N LEU A 251 -6.18 -9.51 -19.18
CA LEU A 251 -4.93 -9.03 -19.74
C LEU A 251 -5.06 -8.75 -21.24
N LEU A 252 -4.87 -7.48 -21.60
CA LEU A 252 -4.63 -7.05 -22.97
C LEU A 252 -3.13 -7.12 -23.28
N GLN A 253 -2.77 -7.65 -24.44
CA GLN A 253 -1.39 -7.74 -24.91
C GLN A 253 -1.28 -7.15 -26.32
N ASP A 254 -0.10 -6.64 -26.64
CA ASP A 254 0.27 -6.37 -28.03
C ASP A 254 0.57 -7.65 -28.82
N GLN A 255 1.14 -7.51 -30.02
CA GLN A 255 1.43 -8.62 -30.91
C GLN A 255 2.86 -9.19 -30.78
N ILE A 256 3.66 -8.76 -29.78
CA ILE A 256 5.03 -9.26 -29.57
C ILE A 256 5.03 -10.56 -28.75
N GLY A 257 4.09 -10.72 -27.83
CA GLY A 257 3.96 -11.93 -27.01
C GLY A 257 5.00 -12.01 -25.88
N GLY A 258 5.29 -13.21 -25.37
CA GLY A 258 6.27 -13.43 -24.28
C GLY A 258 5.67 -13.79 -22.93
N LEU A 259 4.34 -13.83 -22.79
CA LEU A 259 3.69 -14.43 -21.64
C LEU A 259 3.79 -15.96 -21.72
N GLN A 260 4.14 -16.58 -20.59
CA GLN A 260 4.16 -18.02 -20.44
C GLN A 260 3.40 -18.46 -19.20
N VAL A 261 2.63 -19.53 -19.31
CA VAL A 261 1.94 -20.20 -18.19
C VAL A 261 2.60 -21.55 -17.91
N LEU A 262 2.74 -21.91 -16.64
CA LEU A 262 3.31 -23.18 -16.21
C LEU A 262 2.18 -24.20 -16.05
N ARG A 263 2.28 -25.30 -16.79
CA ARG A 263 1.37 -26.44 -16.69
C ARG A 263 2.15 -27.73 -16.79
N ASP A 264 1.83 -28.72 -15.97
CA ASP A 264 2.46 -30.05 -15.99
C ASP A 264 4.00 -29.99 -15.99
N ASN A 265 4.56 -29.03 -15.24
CA ASN A 265 6.00 -28.74 -15.19
C ASN A 265 6.60 -28.39 -16.56
N GLN A 266 5.86 -27.64 -17.37
CA GLN A 266 6.26 -27.13 -18.68
C GLN A 266 5.77 -25.69 -18.85
N TRP A 267 6.64 -24.83 -19.37
CA TRP A 267 6.27 -23.46 -19.74
C TRP A 267 5.61 -23.47 -21.11
N ILE A 268 4.38 -22.99 -21.18
CA ILE A 268 3.57 -22.91 -22.40
C ILE A 268 3.45 -21.46 -22.80
N ASP A 269 3.85 -21.14 -24.03
CA ASP A 269 3.67 -19.81 -24.59
C ASP A 269 2.19 -19.49 -24.79
N VAL A 270 1.83 -18.24 -24.47
CA VAL A 270 0.51 -17.68 -24.75
C VAL A 270 0.65 -16.74 -25.94
N PRO A 271 0.44 -17.23 -27.18
CA PRO A 271 0.63 -16.41 -28.37
C PRO A 271 -0.42 -15.29 -28.42
N PRO A 272 -0.02 -14.04 -28.69
CA PRO A 272 -0.97 -12.94 -28.80
C PRO A 272 -1.88 -13.16 -30.01
N ARG A 273 -3.15 -12.78 -29.86
CA ARG A 273 -4.13 -12.80 -30.95
C ARG A 273 -4.81 -11.44 -31.05
N PRO A 274 -4.99 -10.87 -32.25
CA PRO A 274 -5.73 -9.63 -32.43
C PRO A 274 -7.15 -9.72 -31.84
N GLY A 275 -7.58 -8.66 -31.16
CA GLY A 275 -8.93 -8.59 -30.58
C GLY A 275 -9.21 -9.63 -29.50
N SER A 276 -8.18 -10.05 -28.76
CA SER A 276 -8.32 -11.03 -27.68
C SER A 276 -7.85 -10.49 -26.33
N PHE A 277 -8.41 -11.05 -25.26
CA PHE A 277 -7.88 -10.94 -23.92
C PHE A 277 -7.39 -12.30 -23.43
N VAL A 278 -6.32 -12.28 -22.62
CA VAL A 278 -5.97 -13.43 -21.79
C VAL A 278 -6.68 -13.26 -20.45
N ILE A 279 -7.38 -14.29 -20.01
CA ILE A 279 -8.04 -14.36 -18.72
C ILE A 279 -7.29 -15.37 -17.86
N ASN A 280 -7.01 -15.02 -16.62
CA ASN A 280 -6.51 -15.97 -15.65
C ASN A 280 -7.17 -15.85 -14.30
N ILE A 281 -7.36 -17.01 -13.68
CA ILE A 281 -7.91 -17.17 -12.33
C ILE A 281 -6.80 -16.75 -11.35
N GLY A 282 -7.17 -15.93 -10.37
CA GLY A 282 -6.27 -15.55 -9.29
C GLY A 282 -6.50 -16.37 -8.02
N ASP A 283 -5.57 -16.23 -7.08
CA ASP A 283 -5.54 -16.97 -5.82
C ASP A 283 -6.83 -16.77 -5.00
N ASN A 284 -7.43 -15.57 -5.02
CA ASN A 284 -8.67 -15.32 -4.28
C ASN A 284 -9.83 -16.14 -4.82
N LEU A 285 -9.92 -16.32 -6.15
CA LEU A 285 -10.98 -17.10 -6.76
C LEU A 285 -10.76 -18.61 -6.56
N GLN A 286 -9.50 -19.08 -6.60
CA GLN A 286 -9.16 -20.44 -6.19
C GLN A 286 -9.58 -20.71 -4.74
N MET A 287 -9.27 -19.80 -3.81
CA MET A 287 -9.62 -19.96 -2.39
C MET A 287 -11.13 -20.01 -2.15
N VAL A 288 -11.92 -19.09 -2.74
CA VAL A 288 -13.38 -19.08 -2.53
C VAL A 288 -14.08 -20.21 -3.27
N SER A 289 -13.54 -20.68 -4.40
CA SER A 289 -14.06 -21.85 -5.13
C SER A 289 -13.66 -23.19 -4.50
N ASN A 290 -12.85 -23.17 -3.43
CA ASN A 290 -12.35 -24.35 -2.74
C ASN A 290 -11.59 -25.31 -3.68
N ASP A 291 -10.65 -24.78 -4.46
CA ASP A 291 -9.83 -25.48 -5.48
C ASP A 291 -10.58 -26.00 -6.72
N GLU A 292 -11.87 -25.66 -6.90
CA GLU A 292 -12.57 -26.01 -8.15
C GLU A 292 -11.98 -25.26 -9.36
N PHE A 293 -11.55 -24.01 -9.17
CA PHE A 293 -10.76 -23.26 -10.14
C PHE A 293 -9.32 -23.08 -9.65
N LYS A 294 -8.35 -23.04 -10.58
CA LYS A 294 -6.92 -23.02 -10.26
C LYS A 294 -6.26 -21.71 -10.66
N SER A 295 -5.49 -21.14 -9.76
CA SER A 295 -4.55 -20.05 -10.03
C SER A 295 -3.24 -20.64 -10.55
N ALA A 296 -2.86 -20.25 -11.77
CA ALA A 296 -1.70 -20.83 -12.43
C ALA A 296 -0.45 -19.95 -12.32
N TRP A 297 0.68 -20.61 -12.12
CA TRP A 297 1.99 -19.96 -12.17
C TRP A 297 2.27 -19.45 -13.59
N HIS A 298 2.70 -18.21 -13.72
CA HIS A 298 3.01 -17.60 -15.01
C HIS A 298 4.20 -16.64 -14.91
N ARG A 299 4.81 -16.31 -16.05
CA ARG A 299 5.95 -15.39 -16.18
C ARG A 299 5.90 -14.60 -17.48
N VAL A 300 6.71 -13.57 -17.62
CA VAL A 300 6.86 -12.81 -18.88
C VAL A 300 8.33 -12.75 -19.27
N LEU A 301 8.64 -13.28 -20.45
CA LEU A 301 9.95 -13.22 -21.08
C LEU A 301 10.23 -11.82 -21.62
N THR A 302 11.51 -11.47 -21.72
CA THR A 302 11.94 -10.28 -22.47
C THR A 302 12.34 -10.64 -23.89
N ASN A 303 12.43 -9.64 -24.76
CA ASN A 303 12.73 -9.82 -26.18
C ASN A 303 13.71 -8.73 -26.66
N LYS A 304 14.49 -9.04 -27.71
CA LYS A 304 15.33 -8.06 -28.41
C LYS A 304 14.51 -7.06 -29.23
N VAL A 305 13.28 -7.43 -29.57
CA VAL A 305 12.32 -6.57 -30.27
C VAL A 305 11.36 -5.96 -29.25
N GLY A 306 11.13 -4.66 -29.36
CA GLY A 306 10.23 -3.92 -28.48
C GLY A 306 9.92 -2.51 -29.02
N PRO A 307 9.18 -1.69 -28.24
CA PRO A 307 8.66 -2.05 -26.92
C PRO A 307 7.48 -3.01 -27.00
N ARG A 308 7.42 -3.95 -26.05
CA ARG A 308 6.22 -4.74 -25.80
C ARG A 308 5.31 -4.01 -24.81
N ILE A 309 4.01 -3.99 -25.06
CA ILE A 309 3.00 -3.37 -24.19
C ILE A 309 1.99 -4.40 -23.69
N SER A 310 1.57 -4.29 -22.44
CA SER A 310 0.40 -5.03 -21.94
C SER A 310 -0.32 -4.29 -20.83
N VAL A 311 -1.64 -4.50 -20.73
CA VAL A 311 -2.49 -3.87 -19.72
C VAL A 311 -3.27 -4.95 -18.98
N ALA A 312 -2.94 -5.15 -17.71
CA ALA A 312 -3.60 -6.13 -16.84
C ALA A 312 -4.63 -5.41 -15.96
N CYS A 313 -5.88 -5.88 -15.94
CA CYS A 313 -6.89 -5.49 -14.96
C CYS A 313 -7.01 -6.60 -13.92
N PHE A 314 -6.60 -6.31 -12.69
CA PHE A 314 -6.72 -7.21 -11.54
C PHE A 314 -8.01 -6.90 -10.79
N LEU A 315 -8.96 -7.83 -10.79
CA LEU A 315 -10.22 -7.77 -10.03
C LEU A 315 -10.00 -8.46 -8.69
N ALA A 316 -9.83 -7.71 -7.60
CA ALA A 316 -9.26 -8.20 -6.34
C ALA A 316 -10.21 -8.20 -5.13
N GLY A 317 -11.42 -7.66 -5.28
CA GLY A 317 -12.44 -7.62 -4.21
C GLY A 317 -12.35 -6.37 -3.32
N VAL A 318 -13.10 -6.35 -2.23
CA VAL A 318 -13.24 -5.16 -1.36
C VAL A 318 -12.09 -5.08 -0.36
N MET A 319 -11.28 -4.03 -0.49
CA MET A 319 -10.16 -3.76 0.40
C MET A 319 -10.56 -2.85 1.57
N ASN A 320 -11.45 -1.88 1.33
CA ASN A 320 -11.92 -0.92 2.33
C ASN A 320 -13.43 -0.63 2.15
N PRO A 321 -14.28 -0.78 3.18
CA PRO A 321 -13.98 -1.46 4.45
C PRO A 321 -13.57 -2.92 4.20
N ALA A 322 -12.73 -3.48 5.07
CA ALA A 322 -12.22 -4.83 4.88
C ALA A 322 -13.38 -5.85 4.88
N LYS A 323 -13.56 -6.56 3.77
CA LYS A 323 -14.55 -7.65 3.63
C LYS A 323 -13.87 -8.99 3.84
N VAL A 324 -14.55 -9.89 4.55
CA VAL A 324 -14.10 -11.27 4.76
C VAL A 324 -14.60 -12.13 3.61
N TYR A 325 -13.69 -12.89 3.01
CA TYR A 325 -13.92 -13.89 1.98
C TYR A 325 -13.51 -15.26 2.51
N GLY A 326 -14.05 -16.33 1.93
CA GLY A 326 -13.71 -17.70 2.29
C GLY A 326 -14.38 -18.70 1.35
N PRO A 327 -14.13 -20.01 1.51
CA PRO A 327 -14.77 -21.04 0.71
C PRO A 327 -16.30 -20.88 0.68
N ILE A 328 -16.85 -20.82 -0.54
CA ILE A 328 -18.30 -20.69 -0.76
C ILE A 328 -18.99 -21.91 -0.19
N LYS A 329 -19.89 -21.70 0.79
CA LYS A 329 -20.47 -22.78 1.60
C LYS A 329 -21.20 -23.83 0.77
N VAL A 330 -21.84 -23.42 -0.34
CA VAL A 330 -22.56 -24.32 -1.25
C VAL A 330 -21.60 -25.26 -2.01
N LEU A 331 -20.34 -24.87 -2.18
CA LEU A 331 -19.30 -25.70 -2.82
C LEU A 331 -18.58 -26.63 -1.83
N THR A 332 -18.89 -26.51 -0.53
CA THR A 332 -18.30 -27.33 0.53
C THR A 332 -19.31 -28.33 1.08
N SER A 333 -18.84 -29.52 1.43
CA SER A 333 -19.63 -30.60 2.04
C SER A 333 -18.78 -31.41 3.01
N GLU A 334 -19.33 -32.45 3.64
CA GLU A 334 -18.51 -33.38 4.44
C GLU A 334 -17.48 -34.14 3.58
N GLU A 335 -17.81 -34.42 2.32
CA GLU A 335 -16.92 -35.08 1.35
C GLU A 335 -15.93 -34.10 0.69
N ASN A 336 -16.27 -32.81 0.63
CA ASN A 336 -15.41 -31.72 0.15
C ASN A 336 -15.31 -30.59 1.20
N PRO A 337 -14.58 -30.79 2.31
CA PRO A 337 -14.49 -29.81 3.38
C PRO A 337 -13.78 -28.52 2.91
N PRO A 338 -13.98 -27.38 3.59
CA PRO A 338 -13.26 -26.15 3.29
C PRO A 338 -11.75 -26.35 3.50
N ILE A 339 -10.98 -26.17 2.41
CA ILE A 339 -9.52 -26.32 2.37
C ILE A 339 -8.85 -25.04 2.90
N TYR A 340 -9.50 -23.89 2.65
CA TYR A 340 -8.99 -22.57 3.00
C TYR A 340 -9.70 -21.97 4.22
N LYS A 341 -8.95 -21.15 4.97
CA LYS A 341 -9.51 -20.31 6.03
C LYS A 341 -10.08 -19.03 5.44
N ASP A 342 -11.03 -18.43 6.15
CA ASP A 342 -11.51 -17.10 5.85
C ASP A 342 -10.35 -16.09 5.88
N PHE A 343 -10.41 -15.09 5.01
CA PHE A 343 -9.36 -14.10 4.79
C PHE A 343 -9.94 -12.76 4.35
N THR A 344 -9.19 -11.68 4.57
CA THR A 344 -9.43 -10.38 3.92
C THR A 344 -8.43 -10.15 2.79
N VAL A 345 -8.79 -9.31 1.82
CA VAL A 345 -7.90 -8.93 0.70
C VAL A 345 -6.59 -8.33 1.23
N ASN A 346 -6.65 -7.50 2.28
CA ASN A 346 -5.48 -6.91 2.92
C ASN A 346 -4.52 -7.97 3.49
N GLU A 347 -5.07 -8.96 4.21
CA GLU A 347 -4.26 -10.05 4.78
C GLU A 347 -3.63 -10.91 3.69
N HIS A 348 -4.38 -11.19 2.61
CA HIS A 348 -3.87 -11.99 1.52
C HIS A 348 -2.75 -11.27 0.77
N LEU A 349 -2.95 -10.00 0.39
CA LEU A 349 -1.89 -9.19 -0.24
C LEU A 349 -0.65 -9.06 0.65
N ALA A 350 -0.84 -8.82 1.95
CA ALA A 350 0.28 -8.76 2.89
C ALA A 350 1.07 -10.07 2.95
N LYS A 351 0.38 -11.22 2.95
CA LYS A 351 1.02 -12.55 2.89
C LYS A 351 1.69 -12.81 1.55
N PHE A 352 1.07 -12.40 0.45
CA PHE A 352 1.62 -12.55 -0.90
C PHE A 352 2.93 -11.78 -1.04
N TYR A 353 2.93 -10.50 -0.68
CA TYR A 353 4.13 -9.67 -0.73
C TYR A 353 5.19 -10.10 0.29
N SER A 354 4.82 -10.57 1.48
CA SER A 354 5.80 -11.03 2.48
C SER A 354 6.46 -12.38 2.16
N LYS A 355 6.11 -13.04 1.04
CA LYS A 355 6.69 -14.33 0.63
C LYS A 355 7.51 -14.24 -0.67
N PRO A 356 8.83 -14.01 -0.59
CA PRO A 356 9.77 -14.76 -1.41
C PRO A 356 10.11 -16.07 -0.67
N ILE A 357 10.52 -17.11 -1.40
CA ILE A 357 10.96 -18.43 -0.89
C ILE A 357 11.66 -18.31 0.49
N GLY A 358 11.04 -18.90 1.52
CA GLY A 358 11.68 -19.18 2.82
C GLY A 358 11.43 -18.17 3.96
N ARG A 359 10.59 -18.61 4.91
CA ARG A 359 10.29 -18.03 6.25
C ARG A 359 9.79 -16.58 6.30
N VAL A 360 8.72 -16.37 7.08
CA VAL A 360 8.32 -15.05 7.58
C VAL A 360 9.53 -14.45 8.32
N ALA A 361 10.20 -13.49 7.69
CA ALA A 361 11.38 -12.83 8.26
C ALA A 361 11.00 -11.85 9.38
N ASN A 362 9.79 -11.29 9.30
CA ASN A 362 9.18 -10.49 10.36
C ASN A 362 7.64 -10.45 10.21
N THR A 363 6.91 -10.72 11.28
CA THR A 363 5.44 -10.56 11.34
C THR A 363 4.99 -9.10 11.34
N ASN A 364 5.92 -8.16 11.55
CA ASN A 364 5.68 -6.72 11.54
C ASN A 364 5.88 -6.02 10.19
N ALA A 365 5.97 -6.73 9.07
CA ALA A 365 6.20 -6.10 7.77
C ALA A 365 5.20 -4.95 7.46
N LEU A 366 3.92 -5.13 7.80
CA LEU A 366 2.90 -4.08 7.65
C LEU A 366 3.13 -2.89 8.60
N PRO A 367 3.24 -3.07 9.94
CA PRO A 367 3.63 -1.99 10.84
C PRO A 367 4.90 -1.25 10.37
N MET A 368 5.94 -1.98 9.97
CA MET A 368 7.18 -1.37 9.47
C MET A 368 6.92 -0.51 8.21
N MET A 369 6.09 -1.00 7.28
CA MET A 369 5.70 -0.23 6.09
C MET A 369 4.92 1.05 6.44
N TRP A 370 4.04 1.01 7.43
CA TRP A 370 3.31 2.20 7.87
C TRP A 370 4.19 3.22 8.60
N ILE A 371 5.25 2.77 9.29
CA ILE A 371 6.19 3.63 10.04
C ILE A 371 7.32 4.18 9.17
N TRP A 372 7.87 3.42 8.22
CA TRP A 372 9.06 3.86 7.46
C TRP A 372 8.91 3.74 5.94
N GLY A 373 7.74 3.36 5.45
CA GLY A 373 7.51 3.18 4.02
C GLY A 373 8.48 2.18 3.41
N SER A 374 9.12 2.55 2.30
CA SER A 374 10.13 1.70 1.63
C SER A 374 11.43 1.56 2.41
N HIS A 375 11.77 2.49 3.31
CA HIS A 375 13.00 2.42 4.12
C HIS A 375 12.98 1.25 5.12
N ALA A 376 11.80 0.72 5.41
CA ALA A 376 11.60 -0.48 6.22
C ALA A 376 12.17 -1.76 5.58
N PHE A 377 12.41 -1.75 4.27
CA PHE A 377 12.96 -2.92 3.58
C PHE A 377 14.46 -3.08 3.92
N PRO A 378 14.98 -4.31 4.12
CA PRO A 378 14.25 -5.58 4.19
C PRO A 378 13.44 -5.75 5.48
N PHE A 379 12.19 -6.23 5.38
CA PHE A 379 11.27 -6.44 6.51
C PHE A 379 11.70 -7.60 7.43
N THR A 380 12.84 -7.41 8.09
CA THR A 380 13.45 -8.36 9.01
C THR A 380 13.38 -7.82 10.43
N LYS A 381 13.39 -8.72 11.42
CA LYS A 381 13.45 -8.30 12.83
C LYS A 381 14.67 -7.41 13.11
N GLN A 382 15.80 -7.69 12.46
CA GLN A 382 17.04 -6.93 12.63
C GLN A 382 16.91 -5.52 12.04
N ARG A 383 16.40 -5.38 10.82
CA ARG A 383 16.18 -4.08 10.18
C ARG A 383 15.22 -3.21 10.99
N GLU A 384 14.15 -3.80 11.53
CA GLU A 384 13.23 -3.09 12.41
C GLU A 384 13.94 -2.54 13.66
N LEU A 385 14.85 -3.32 14.26
CA LEU A 385 15.67 -2.88 15.40
C LEU A 385 16.72 -1.83 15.02
N ASP A 386 17.27 -1.88 13.82
CA ASP A 386 18.21 -0.87 13.31
C ASP A 386 17.47 0.47 13.11
N LEU A 387 16.31 0.44 12.45
CA LEU A 387 15.47 1.62 12.24
C LEU A 387 15.02 2.25 13.56
N TRP A 388 14.64 1.44 14.55
CA TRP A 388 14.33 1.95 15.88
C TRP A 388 15.52 2.57 16.61
N ARG A 389 16.76 2.12 16.34
CA ARG A 389 17.98 2.72 16.90
C ARG A 389 18.35 4.03 16.23
N GLU A 390 18.04 4.17 14.94
CA GLU A 390 18.26 5.38 14.15
C GLU A 390 17.14 6.42 14.36
N SER A 391 15.97 6.00 14.83
CA SER A 391 14.81 6.87 15.03
C SER A 391 14.87 7.62 16.36
N THR A 392 14.55 8.91 16.30
CA THR A 392 14.24 9.73 17.48
C THR A 392 12.78 10.15 17.45
N TRP A 393 12.20 10.46 18.61
CA TRP A 393 10.87 11.08 18.66
C TRP A 393 10.96 12.50 18.11
N ASN A 394 10.45 12.69 16.90
CA ASN A 394 10.50 13.95 16.19
C ASN A 394 9.27 14.10 15.26
N MET A 395 9.08 15.30 14.70
CA MET A 395 7.94 15.61 13.84
C MET A 395 7.92 14.73 12.58
N ASP A 396 9.08 14.41 12.01
CA ASP A 396 9.20 13.56 10.82
C ASP A 396 8.83 12.09 11.12
N LEU A 397 9.15 11.57 12.30
CA LEU A 397 8.71 10.24 12.71
C LEU A 397 7.18 10.21 12.83
N LEU A 398 6.61 11.24 13.46
CA LEU A 398 5.17 11.34 13.73
C LEU A 398 4.35 11.56 12.45
N THR A 399 4.85 12.38 11.53
CA THR A 399 4.09 12.86 10.36
C THR A 399 4.65 12.43 9.01
N ASP A 400 5.89 11.96 8.94
CA ASP A 400 6.52 11.53 7.68
C ASP A 400 6.34 12.57 6.55
N SER A 401 5.97 12.07 5.37
CA SER A 401 5.54 12.83 4.21
C SER A 401 3.99 12.91 4.11
N ILE A 402 3.25 12.76 5.24
CA ILE A 402 1.77 12.87 5.26
C ILE A 402 1.34 14.20 4.65
N ASP A 403 2.05 15.28 4.96
CA ASP A 403 1.83 16.57 4.34
C ASP A 403 3.18 17.22 3.99
N PRO A 404 3.45 17.51 2.70
CA PRO A 404 4.74 18.06 2.29
C PRO A 404 5.04 19.40 2.96
N ARG A 405 4.03 20.16 3.39
CA ARG A 405 4.20 21.45 4.08
C ARG A 405 4.93 21.26 5.41
N ILE A 406 4.70 20.15 6.12
CA ILE A 406 5.33 19.90 7.42
C ILE A 406 6.85 19.78 7.24
N GLN A 407 7.31 19.09 6.20
CA GLN A 407 8.74 18.97 5.88
C GLN A 407 9.36 20.33 5.51
N GLU A 408 8.64 21.14 4.74
CA GLU A 408 9.07 22.50 4.41
C GLU A 408 9.20 23.36 5.67
N TRP A 409 8.23 23.31 6.58
CA TRP A 409 8.25 24.06 7.84
C TRP A 409 9.35 23.59 8.79
N THR A 410 9.62 22.29 8.84
CA THR A 410 10.74 21.72 9.61
C THR A 410 12.07 22.26 9.07
N ARG A 411 12.25 22.28 7.74
CA ARG A 411 13.46 22.82 7.09
C ARG A 411 13.64 24.32 7.33
N ASP A 412 12.54 25.06 7.34
CA ASP A 412 12.51 26.50 7.60
C ASP A 412 12.64 26.83 9.11
N ASN A 413 12.83 25.82 9.97
CA ASN A 413 12.94 25.92 11.41
C ASN A 413 11.76 26.68 12.05
N LYS A 414 10.55 26.44 11.53
CA LYS A 414 9.30 26.96 12.10
C LYS A 414 8.87 26.12 13.30
N THR A 415 8.10 26.72 14.19
CA THR A 415 7.40 25.99 15.25
C THR A 415 6.13 25.40 14.68
N ILE A 416 5.99 24.07 14.74
CA ILE A 416 4.86 23.34 14.16
C ILE A 416 3.97 22.86 15.29
N CYS A 417 2.67 23.11 15.18
CA CYS A 417 1.64 22.63 16.10
C CYS A 417 0.66 21.72 15.38
N LEU A 418 0.72 20.41 15.65
CA LEU A 418 -0.34 19.48 15.29
C LEU A 418 -1.38 19.49 16.41
N TYR A 419 -2.66 19.55 16.07
CA TYR A 419 -3.69 19.47 17.10
C TYR A 419 -4.95 18.74 16.62
N GLY A 420 -5.73 18.23 17.55
CA GLY A 420 -6.94 17.49 17.27
C GLY A 420 -7.95 17.57 18.41
N GLY A 421 -9.20 17.23 18.11
CA GLY A 421 -10.33 17.44 19.00
C GLY A 421 -11.63 17.40 18.22
N ASP A 422 -12.75 17.20 18.91
CA ASP A 422 -14.09 17.16 18.34
C ASP A 422 -15.04 18.20 18.96
N ASP A 423 -14.50 19.11 19.78
CA ASP A 423 -15.17 20.31 20.29
C ASP A 423 -14.63 21.58 19.60
N ILE A 424 -15.48 22.22 18.81
CA ILE A 424 -15.13 23.44 18.07
C ILE A 424 -14.88 24.65 18.99
N ASN A 425 -15.53 24.73 20.14
CA ASN A 425 -15.35 25.85 21.07
C ASN A 425 -13.96 25.80 21.69
N TRP A 426 -13.52 24.60 22.07
CA TRP A 426 -12.15 24.37 22.49
C TRP A 426 -11.16 24.72 21.37
N ILE A 427 -11.39 24.25 20.14
CA ILE A 427 -10.51 24.53 18.99
C ILE A 427 -10.36 26.04 18.74
N ARG A 428 -11.46 26.80 18.75
CA ARG A 428 -11.42 28.26 18.57
C ARG A 428 -10.62 28.93 19.69
N ARG A 429 -10.87 28.56 20.95
CA ARG A 429 -10.16 29.13 22.10
C ARG A 429 -8.67 28.80 22.04
N PHE A 430 -8.33 27.54 21.80
CA PHE A 430 -6.96 27.05 21.70
C PHE A 430 -6.19 27.77 20.57
N THR A 431 -6.70 27.74 19.34
CA THR A 431 -6.04 28.36 18.18
C THR A 431 -5.84 29.86 18.35
N THR A 432 -6.84 30.58 18.88
CA THR A 432 -6.74 32.02 19.15
C THR A 432 -5.68 32.33 20.19
N THR A 433 -5.66 31.57 21.29
CA THR A 433 -4.73 31.78 22.41
C THR A 433 -3.29 31.51 21.98
N VAL A 434 -3.04 30.37 21.33
CA VAL A 434 -1.70 29.97 20.89
C VAL A 434 -1.15 30.93 19.84
N ARG A 435 -1.98 31.39 18.89
CA ARG A 435 -1.57 32.43 17.91
C ARG A 435 -1.25 33.76 18.58
N GLY A 436 -2.03 34.17 19.58
CA GLY A 436 -1.77 35.39 20.36
C GLY A 436 -0.42 35.32 21.09
N ILE A 437 -0.14 34.19 21.74
CA ILE A 437 1.15 33.94 22.41
C ILE A 437 2.30 33.95 21.39
N ALA A 438 2.16 33.22 20.28
CA ALA A 438 3.19 33.17 19.25
C ALA A 438 3.47 34.56 18.63
N THR A 439 2.42 35.37 18.43
CA THR A 439 2.55 36.75 17.96
C THR A 439 3.31 37.62 18.96
N THR A 440 2.99 37.49 20.25
CA THR A 440 3.64 38.24 21.34
C THR A 440 5.12 37.89 21.48
N LEU A 441 5.46 36.61 21.30
CA LEU A 441 6.84 36.10 21.40
C LEU A 441 7.61 36.13 20.07
N HIS A 442 7.00 36.61 18.99
CA HIS A 442 7.57 36.54 17.63
C HIS A 442 7.99 35.13 17.20
N VAL A 443 7.24 34.12 17.62
CA VAL A 443 7.46 32.71 17.26
C VAL A 443 6.85 32.45 15.88
N PRO A 444 7.62 31.93 14.89
CA PRO A 444 7.10 31.57 13.58
C PRO A 444 6.28 30.26 13.69
N LEU A 445 5.00 30.38 14.02
CA LEU A 445 4.10 29.27 14.29
C LEU A 445 3.28 28.87 13.05
N GLU A 446 3.30 27.58 12.72
CA GLU A 446 2.37 26.96 11.77
C GLU A 446 1.52 25.91 12.51
N MET A 447 0.21 25.93 12.26
CA MET A 447 -0.73 25.02 12.92
C MET A 447 -1.46 24.18 11.88
N ILE A 448 -1.65 22.89 12.15
CA ILE A 448 -2.44 22.00 11.29
C ILE A 448 -3.37 21.12 12.13
N TYR A 449 -4.63 21.03 11.69
CA TYR A 449 -5.64 20.19 12.32
C TYR A 449 -5.59 18.75 11.82
N VAL A 450 -5.40 17.81 12.75
CA VAL A 450 -5.30 16.37 12.53
C VAL A 450 -6.55 15.62 13.03
N GLY A 451 -7.29 16.16 13.99
CA GLY A 451 -8.55 15.55 14.47
C GLY A 451 -8.37 14.26 15.29
N LYS A 452 -9.41 13.41 15.29
CA LYS A 452 -9.52 12.17 16.08
C LYS A 452 -10.08 11.02 15.23
N ARG A 453 -9.77 9.78 15.60
CA ARG A 453 -10.22 8.55 14.92
C ARG A 453 -11.70 8.26 15.15
N ASN A 454 -12.20 8.46 16.37
CA ASN A 454 -13.47 7.88 16.84
C ASN A 454 -14.68 8.84 16.79
N SER A 455 -14.64 9.93 15.99
CA SER A 455 -15.71 10.95 15.99
C SER A 455 -15.90 11.57 14.59
N LYS A 456 -16.08 10.72 13.57
CA LYS A 456 -16.10 11.11 12.15
C LYS A 456 -16.96 12.35 11.87
N ASP A 457 -18.24 12.35 12.23
CA ASP A 457 -19.14 13.48 11.96
C ASP A 457 -18.77 14.77 12.71
N ARG A 458 -18.30 14.67 13.95
CA ARG A 458 -17.88 15.86 14.71
C ARG A 458 -16.57 16.43 14.18
N VAL A 459 -15.62 15.57 13.82
CA VAL A 459 -14.35 15.94 13.20
C VAL A 459 -14.58 16.59 11.84
N ARG A 460 -15.51 16.07 11.02
CA ARG A 460 -15.92 16.72 9.76
C ARG A 460 -16.44 18.13 9.97
N ARG A 461 -17.38 18.32 10.92
CA ARG A 461 -17.89 19.65 11.25
C ARG A 461 -16.80 20.59 11.73
N CYS A 462 -15.87 20.11 12.57
CA CYS A 462 -14.73 20.91 13.00
C CYS A 462 -13.84 21.31 11.82
N HIS A 463 -13.55 20.37 10.92
CA HIS A 463 -12.74 20.58 9.73
C HIS A 463 -13.34 21.67 8.81
N GLU A 464 -14.64 21.60 8.50
CA GLU A 464 -15.37 22.59 7.70
C GLU A 464 -15.32 24.00 8.34
N ILE A 465 -15.49 24.09 9.66
CA ILE A 465 -15.44 25.37 10.38
C ILE A 465 -14.03 25.94 10.43
N ILE A 466 -13.01 25.11 10.68
CA ILE A 466 -11.61 25.53 10.69
C ILE A 466 -11.22 26.11 9.34
N ASP A 467 -11.65 25.49 8.24
CA ASP A 467 -11.39 26.00 6.89
C ASP A 467 -12.13 27.31 6.61
N THR A 468 -13.40 27.39 7.02
CA THR A 468 -14.23 28.59 6.81
C THR A 468 -13.69 29.79 7.60
N GLU A 469 -13.32 29.57 8.87
CA GLU A 469 -12.82 30.61 9.78
C GLU A 469 -11.30 30.81 9.70
N LYS A 470 -10.60 30.01 8.88
CA LYS A 470 -9.13 30.05 8.72
C LYS A 470 -8.39 29.93 10.06
N LEU A 471 -8.85 29.03 10.92
CA LEU A 471 -8.29 28.81 12.26
C LEU A 471 -6.93 28.10 12.25
N SER A 472 -6.59 27.38 11.17
CA SER A 472 -5.29 26.73 10.95
C SER A 472 -5.23 26.16 9.53
N HIS A 473 -4.13 25.49 9.18
CA HIS A 473 -4.08 24.64 7.99
C HIS A 473 -4.90 23.36 8.24
N ILE A 474 -5.47 22.82 7.17
CA ILE A 474 -6.20 21.55 7.17
C ILE A 474 -5.66 20.64 6.06
N PHE A 475 -5.88 19.32 6.21
CA PHE A 475 -5.70 18.37 5.10
C PHE A 475 -6.76 18.60 4.01
N PRO A 476 -6.47 18.30 2.73
CA PRO A 476 -7.41 18.50 1.62
C PRO A 476 -8.77 17.84 1.85
N LEU A 477 -9.86 18.57 1.59
CA LEU A 477 -11.25 18.13 1.81
C LEU A 477 -11.62 16.81 1.11
N LYS A 478 -11.00 16.49 -0.04
CA LYS A 478 -11.30 15.27 -0.80
C LYS A 478 -10.85 14.00 -0.06
N ASP A 479 -9.76 14.10 0.71
CA ASP A 479 -9.05 12.94 1.28
C ASP A 479 -8.77 13.11 2.79
N PHE A 480 -9.35 14.10 3.47
CA PHE A 480 -8.95 14.45 4.84
C PHE A 480 -9.08 13.26 5.81
N TYR A 481 -10.10 12.43 5.66
CA TYR A 481 -10.24 11.22 6.48
C TYR A 481 -9.09 10.22 6.32
N ASP A 482 -8.50 10.13 5.13
CA ASP A 482 -7.38 9.22 4.87
C ASP A 482 -6.12 9.72 5.58
N TYR A 483 -5.87 11.03 5.60
CA TYR A 483 -4.76 11.63 6.35
C TYR A 483 -4.92 11.46 7.86
N ILE A 484 -6.12 11.70 8.40
CA ILE A 484 -6.43 11.48 9.82
C ILE A 484 -6.24 10.01 10.17
N TRP A 485 -6.80 9.11 9.36
CA TRP A 485 -6.67 7.68 9.56
C TRP A 485 -5.21 7.23 9.54
N PHE A 486 -4.44 7.69 8.56
CA PHE A 486 -3.04 7.31 8.40
C PHE A 486 -2.20 7.76 9.59
N PHE A 487 -2.38 9.01 10.08
CA PHE A 487 -1.70 9.51 11.27
C PHE A 487 -1.90 8.57 12.47
N TRP A 488 -3.15 8.17 12.74
CA TRP A 488 -3.47 7.29 13.86
C TRP A 488 -3.05 5.83 13.65
N VAL A 489 -3.15 5.32 12.42
CA VAL A 489 -2.70 3.95 12.09
C VAL A 489 -1.20 3.83 12.16
N ARG A 490 -0.47 4.87 11.77
CA ARG A 490 0.99 4.94 11.92
C ARG A 490 1.38 4.90 13.39
N LEU A 491 0.77 5.73 14.24
CA LEU A 491 0.98 5.67 15.70
C LEU A 491 0.65 4.28 16.29
N GLY A 492 -0.48 3.70 15.89
CA GLY A 492 -0.85 2.33 16.29
C GLY A 492 0.14 1.27 15.82
N SER A 493 0.73 1.46 14.63
CA SER A 493 1.77 0.59 14.08
C SER A 493 3.08 0.72 14.85
N MET A 494 3.48 1.94 15.22
CA MET A 494 4.65 2.16 16.08
C MET A 494 4.50 1.45 17.42
N TRP A 495 3.33 1.57 18.05
CA TRP A 495 3.00 0.90 19.30
C TRP A 495 3.09 -0.63 19.17
N ASN A 496 2.43 -1.21 18.16
CA ASN A 496 2.47 -2.65 17.92
C ASN A 496 3.91 -3.16 17.62
N SER A 497 4.69 -2.39 16.86
CA SER A 497 6.08 -2.70 16.55
C SER A 497 6.94 -2.75 17.82
N LYS A 498 6.94 -1.68 18.62
CA LYS A 498 7.67 -1.58 19.90
C LYS A 498 7.28 -2.69 20.86
N LEU A 499 5.98 -2.98 20.97
CA LEU A 499 5.44 -4.01 21.85
C LEU A 499 5.95 -5.41 21.51
N GLN A 500 6.06 -5.76 20.22
CA GLN A 500 6.59 -7.06 19.80
C GLN A 500 8.09 -7.25 20.10
N HIS A 501 8.83 -6.15 20.29
CA HIS A 501 10.21 -6.19 20.76
C HIS A 501 10.33 -6.17 22.30
N GLY A 502 9.21 -6.25 23.01
CA GLY A 502 9.18 -6.23 24.48
C GLY A 502 9.43 -4.86 25.09
N MET A 503 9.35 -3.79 24.30
CA MET A 503 9.51 -2.43 24.79
C MET A 503 8.23 -1.97 25.50
N THR A 504 8.40 -1.28 26.62
CA THR A 504 7.33 -0.79 27.49
C THR A 504 7.53 0.71 27.76
N VAL A 505 6.51 1.35 28.36
CA VAL A 505 6.58 2.77 28.75
C VAL A 505 7.76 3.07 29.66
N GLU A 506 8.11 2.13 30.53
CA GLU A 506 9.18 2.26 31.51
C GLU A 506 10.57 2.07 30.90
N THR A 507 10.65 1.40 29.75
CA THR A 507 11.92 0.98 29.13
C THR A 507 12.25 1.75 27.86
N ASP A 508 11.27 2.41 27.22
CA ASP A 508 11.45 3.10 25.96
C ASP A 508 10.70 4.46 25.93
N LYS A 509 11.46 5.55 25.75
CA LYS A 509 10.90 6.91 25.71
C LYS A 509 9.92 7.12 24.56
N ILE A 510 10.21 6.57 23.38
CA ILE A 510 9.33 6.68 22.22
C ILE A 510 7.98 5.98 22.50
N MET A 511 8.01 4.82 23.16
CA MET A 511 6.82 4.10 23.61
C MET A 511 5.96 4.94 24.57
N GLN A 512 6.59 5.67 25.49
CA GLN A 512 5.89 6.61 26.39
C GLN A 512 5.15 7.70 25.59
N GLU A 513 5.82 8.28 24.59
CA GLU A 513 5.26 9.32 23.72
C GLU A 513 4.08 8.80 22.88
N ILE A 514 4.25 7.66 22.21
CA ILE A 514 3.19 7.01 21.42
C ILE A 514 1.96 6.72 22.28
N MET A 515 2.19 6.20 23.48
CA MET A 515 1.10 5.80 24.37
C MET A 515 0.31 7.00 24.90
N ALA A 516 0.97 8.12 25.18
CA ALA A 516 0.29 9.36 25.51
C ALA A 516 -0.60 9.84 24.35
N MET A 517 -0.07 9.84 23.12
CA MET A 517 -0.83 10.25 21.93
C MET A 517 -2.06 9.36 21.67
N LEU A 518 -1.91 8.04 21.75
CA LEU A 518 -3.03 7.10 21.58
C LEU A 518 -4.09 7.28 22.68
N THR A 519 -3.68 7.69 23.88
CA THR A 519 -4.63 8.01 24.97
C THR A 519 -5.46 9.24 24.64
N TYR A 520 -4.88 10.24 23.99
CA TYR A 520 -5.58 11.46 23.60
C TYR A 520 -6.71 11.19 22.61
N ASP A 521 -6.50 10.29 21.65
CA ASP A 521 -7.53 9.86 20.68
C ASP A 521 -8.75 9.20 21.35
N GLY A 522 -8.50 8.46 22.44
CA GLY A 522 -9.55 7.78 23.20
C GLY A 522 -10.38 8.71 24.10
N SER A 523 -9.93 9.94 24.33
CA SER A 523 -10.59 10.89 25.23
C SER A 523 -11.58 11.80 24.51
N GLU A 524 -12.51 12.42 25.24
CA GLU A 524 -13.38 13.49 24.71
C GLU A 524 -12.63 14.84 24.64
N GLN A 525 -11.38 14.89 25.09
CA GLN A 525 -10.58 16.10 25.27
C GLN A 525 -9.82 16.50 23.99
N GLY A 526 -9.57 17.79 23.80
CA GLY A 526 -8.64 18.27 22.77
C GLY A 526 -7.19 17.90 23.04
N TRP A 527 -6.33 17.85 22.02
CA TRP A 527 -4.90 17.56 22.17
C TRP A 527 -4.05 18.40 21.23
N ALA A 528 -2.81 18.64 21.61
CA ALA A 528 -1.82 19.28 20.75
C ALA A 528 -0.41 18.76 20.97
N VAL A 529 0.39 18.80 19.90
CA VAL A 529 1.81 18.49 19.86
C VAL A 529 2.52 19.67 19.22
N PHE A 530 3.51 20.21 19.92
CA PHE A 530 4.38 21.27 19.44
C PHE A 530 5.75 20.68 19.12
N SER A 531 6.36 21.15 18.05
CA SER A 531 7.75 20.84 17.73
C SER A 531 8.48 22.04 17.17
N ARG A 532 9.80 22.04 17.36
CA ARG A 532 10.71 22.98 16.70
C ARG A 532 12.02 22.26 16.39
N GLY A 533 12.49 22.39 15.15
CA GLY A 533 13.64 21.61 14.67
C GLY A 533 13.41 20.10 14.78
N LEU A 534 14.51 19.35 14.81
CA LEU A 534 14.48 17.89 14.70
C LEU A 534 14.28 17.14 16.03
N TYR A 535 14.34 17.80 17.19
CA TYR A 535 14.38 17.09 18.48
C TYR A 535 13.55 17.73 19.59
N GLU A 536 13.16 19.00 19.48
CA GLU A 536 12.39 19.66 20.53
C GLU A 536 10.91 19.42 20.28
N MET A 537 10.28 18.63 21.16
CA MET A 537 8.86 18.33 21.10
C MET A 537 8.23 18.37 22.48
N THR A 538 6.98 18.85 22.53
CA THR A 538 6.13 18.71 23.71
C THR A 538 4.69 18.46 23.30
N LYS A 539 3.88 17.94 24.21
CA LYS A 539 2.50 17.55 23.96
C LYS A 539 1.64 17.77 25.19
N GLY A 540 0.36 18.02 24.99
CA GLY A 540 -0.59 18.14 26.09
C GLY A 540 -2.02 17.89 25.64
N LYS A 541 -2.92 17.84 26.62
CA LYS A 541 -4.36 17.69 26.43
C LYS A 541 -5.12 18.84 27.08
N ASP A 542 -6.17 19.26 26.39
CA ASP A 542 -7.29 20.07 26.86
C ASP A 542 -6.99 21.00 28.04
N ASP A 543 -7.52 20.70 29.24
CA ASP A 543 -7.42 21.54 30.44
C ASP A 543 -5.98 21.89 30.83
N ILE A 544 -5.02 20.97 30.62
CA ILE A 544 -3.60 21.22 30.92
C ILE A 544 -3.07 22.31 29.99
N LEU A 545 -3.31 22.18 28.68
CA LEU A 545 -2.87 23.17 27.69
C LEU A 545 -3.51 24.53 27.96
N ILE A 546 -4.81 24.55 28.21
CA ILE A 546 -5.53 25.79 28.48
C ILE A 546 -5.03 26.46 29.76
N THR A 547 -4.79 25.70 30.83
CA THR A 547 -4.26 26.23 32.10
C THR A 547 -2.86 26.80 31.93
N VAL A 548 -1.99 26.13 31.18
CA VAL A 548 -0.62 26.61 30.91
C VAL A 548 -0.67 27.91 30.11
N PHE A 549 -1.53 28.00 29.10
CA PHE A 549 -1.65 29.20 28.27
C PHE A 549 -2.38 30.36 28.97
N ASP A 550 -3.38 30.10 29.80
CA ASP A 550 -4.03 31.14 30.62
C ASP A 550 -3.03 31.76 31.62
N ASN A 551 -2.04 30.98 32.08
CA ASN A 551 -0.97 31.45 32.95
C ASN A 551 0.26 32.01 32.20
N PHE A 552 0.14 32.29 30.90
CA PHE A 552 1.26 32.76 30.06
C PHE A 552 1.99 33.98 30.66
N ASN A 553 1.29 34.91 31.31
CA ASN A 553 1.92 36.08 31.93
C ASN A 553 2.96 35.71 33.02
N GLN A 554 2.86 34.52 33.62
CA GLN A 554 3.77 34.06 34.67
C GLN A 554 5.05 33.43 34.13
N TRP A 555 5.08 33.01 32.86
CA TRP A 555 6.20 32.27 32.30
C TRP A 555 6.71 32.80 30.96
N GLY A 556 5.90 33.53 30.20
CA GLY A 556 6.25 34.05 28.88
C GLY A 556 7.51 34.90 28.85
N HIS A 557 7.80 35.63 29.95
CA HIS A 557 9.03 36.42 30.08
C HIS A 557 10.32 35.58 30.08
N ARG A 558 10.24 34.25 30.29
CA ARG A 558 11.37 33.32 30.22
C ARG A 558 11.71 32.94 28.78
N VAL A 559 10.80 33.18 27.83
CA VAL A 559 11.02 32.96 26.39
C VAL A 559 11.65 34.21 25.79
N ASP A 560 12.95 34.38 25.99
CA ASP A 560 13.74 35.50 25.47
C ASP A 560 14.14 35.35 23.98
N HIS A 561 13.88 34.18 23.40
CA HIS A 561 14.11 33.86 21.99
C HIS A 561 13.04 32.86 21.51
N PRO A 562 12.56 32.94 20.24
CA PRO A 562 11.57 32.00 19.71
C PRO A 562 11.93 30.52 19.87
N ASP A 563 13.23 30.20 19.84
CA ASP A 563 13.74 28.83 20.03
C ASP A 563 13.46 28.28 21.43
N LYS A 564 13.33 29.12 22.45
CA LYS A 564 13.03 28.67 23.81
C LYS A 564 11.56 28.39 24.05
N PHE A 565 10.68 28.67 23.08
CA PHE A 565 9.24 28.51 23.26
C PHE A 565 8.85 27.05 23.57
N VAL A 566 9.31 26.09 22.76
CA VAL A 566 8.96 24.67 22.95
C VAL A 566 9.59 24.10 24.24
N PRO A 567 10.88 24.34 24.56
CA PRO A 567 11.47 23.89 25.82
C PRO A 567 10.83 24.48 27.08
N GLU A 568 10.46 25.77 27.09
CA GLU A 568 9.77 26.37 28.24
C GLU A 568 8.33 25.85 28.35
N LEU A 569 7.62 25.71 27.23
CA LEU A 569 6.28 25.12 27.21
C LEU A 569 6.28 23.69 27.78
N ASP A 570 7.30 22.89 27.46
CA ASP A 570 7.44 21.53 28.00
C ASP A 570 7.60 21.51 29.53
N LYS A 571 8.36 22.45 30.10
CA LYS A 571 8.52 22.60 31.55
C LYS A 571 7.20 22.97 32.23
N GLU A 572 6.46 23.91 31.65
CA GLU A 572 5.17 24.34 32.21
C GLU A 572 4.14 23.22 32.14
N ILE A 573 4.04 22.51 31.01
CA ILE A 573 3.14 21.36 30.87
C ILE A 573 3.50 20.25 31.87
N SER A 574 4.78 19.92 32.01
CA SER A 574 5.26 18.90 32.95
C SER A 574 5.06 19.29 34.43
N GLY A 575 5.03 20.60 34.72
CA GLY A 575 4.79 21.16 36.06
C GLY A 575 3.33 21.11 36.50
N VAL A 576 2.37 20.92 35.58
CA VAL A 576 0.95 20.79 35.92
C VAL A 576 0.65 19.34 36.31
N HIS A 577 0.41 19.11 37.59
CA HIS A 577 -0.05 17.81 38.10
C HIS A 577 -1.57 17.84 38.25
N PRO A 578 -2.35 17.07 37.46
CA PRO A 578 -3.79 17.01 37.65
C PRO A 578 -4.13 16.45 39.04
N GLU A 579 -5.09 17.08 39.73
CA GLU A 579 -5.58 16.64 41.06
C GLU A 579 -6.23 15.24 41.04
N HIS A 580 -6.55 14.72 39.85
CA HIS A 580 -7.19 13.43 39.65
C HIS A 580 -6.28 12.45 38.89
N HIS A 581 -6.33 11.20 39.31
CA HIS A 581 -5.56 10.11 38.71
C HIS A 581 -6.01 9.83 37.26
N CYS A 582 -5.15 9.19 36.46
CA CYS A 582 -5.50 8.75 35.12
C CYS A 582 -6.48 7.57 35.22
N ASN A 583 -7.76 7.79 34.93
CA ASN A 583 -8.82 6.81 35.17
C ASN A 583 -9.11 5.91 33.98
N ARG A 584 -8.59 6.24 32.79
CA ARG A 584 -8.99 5.59 31.54
C ARG A 584 -7.88 5.64 30.50
N LEU A 585 -7.52 4.48 29.98
CA LEU A 585 -6.62 4.28 28.85
C LEU A 585 -7.36 3.43 27.82
N ILE A 586 -7.49 3.93 26.58
CA ILE A 586 -8.12 3.20 25.48
C ILE A 586 -7.03 2.92 24.45
N LEU A 587 -6.76 1.64 24.22
CA LEU A 587 -5.81 1.17 23.21
C LEU A 587 -6.56 0.50 22.05
N PRO A 588 -6.04 0.57 20.82
CA PRO A 588 -6.65 -0.11 19.67
C PRO A 588 -6.69 -1.62 19.88
N GLY A 589 -7.85 -2.25 19.64
CA GLY A 589 -8.12 -3.67 19.94
C GLY A 589 -7.46 -4.71 19.03
N HIS A 590 -6.36 -4.38 18.35
CA HIS A 590 -5.65 -5.32 17.49
C HIS A 590 -4.29 -5.70 18.11
N GLY A 591 -4.11 -6.98 18.44
CA GLY A 591 -2.83 -7.53 18.94
C GLY A 591 -2.88 -8.04 20.39
N ASN A 592 -1.75 -8.59 20.85
CA ASN A 592 -1.57 -9.08 22.22
C ASN A 592 -1.41 -7.91 23.21
N ILE A 593 -2.52 -7.35 23.71
CA ILE A 593 -2.48 -6.34 24.78
C ILE A 593 -1.93 -7.00 26.06
N PRO A 594 -0.80 -6.54 26.62
CA PRO A 594 -0.23 -7.09 27.85
C PRO A 594 -1.24 -7.12 28.99
N GLU A 595 -1.13 -8.10 29.88
CA GLU A 595 -1.96 -8.16 31.09
C GLU A 595 -1.67 -7.00 32.05
N ARG A 596 -0.43 -6.48 32.00
CA ARG A 596 0.02 -5.35 32.80
C ARG A 596 0.38 -4.18 31.90
N VAL A 597 -0.23 -3.03 32.15
CA VAL A 597 0.05 -1.78 31.43
C VAL A 597 0.33 -0.68 32.45
N VAL A 598 1.32 0.16 32.17
CA VAL A 598 1.62 1.36 32.99
C VAL A 598 1.16 2.61 32.26
N CYS A 599 0.55 3.53 33.00
CA CYS A 599 0.12 4.81 32.47
C CYS A 599 1.32 5.68 32.09
N SER A 600 1.35 6.18 30.86
CA SER A 600 2.43 7.07 30.36
C SER A 600 2.42 8.47 30.96
N GLU A 601 1.32 8.88 31.60
CA GLU A 601 1.19 10.19 32.26
C GLU A 601 1.59 10.13 33.75
N CYS A 602 1.08 9.15 34.51
CA CYS A 602 1.31 9.08 35.97
C CYS A 602 2.22 7.95 36.45
N GLY A 603 2.67 7.06 35.55
CA GLY A 603 3.58 5.96 35.89
C GLY A 603 2.99 4.84 36.74
N ARG A 604 1.67 4.87 37.04
CA ARG A 604 0.99 3.83 37.83
C ARG A 604 0.60 2.63 36.97
N THR A 605 0.58 1.45 37.59
CA THR A 605 0.07 0.22 36.95
C THR A 605 -1.46 0.30 36.83
N MET A 606 -1.99 -0.13 35.69
CA MET A 606 -3.40 -0.06 35.31
C MET A 606 -3.99 -1.48 35.22
N ASP A 607 -5.23 -1.63 35.66
CA ASP A 607 -6.00 -2.87 35.50
C ASP A 607 -6.65 -2.96 34.10
N LYS A 608 -6.66 -4.16 33.52
CA LYS A 608 -7.21 -4.42 32.19
C LYS A 608 -8.71 -4.72 32.25
N PHE A 609 -9.51 -3.86 31.61
CA PHE A 609 -10.92 -4.11 31.36
C PHE A 609 -11.19 -4.12 29.85
N VAL A 610 -11.96 -5.10 29.37
CA VAL A 610 -12.39 -5.19 27.96
C VAL A 610 -13.79 -4.59 27.85
N MET A 611 -13.93 -3.54 27.06
CA MET A 611 -15.21 -2.89 26.78
C MET A 611 -15.59 -3.13 25.32
N TYR A 612 -16.73 -3.77 25.09
CA TYR A 612 -17.32 -3.90 23.77
C TYR A 612 -18.17 -2.66 23.50
N ARG A 613 -17.82 -1.87 22.49
CA ARG A 613 -18.63 -0.72 22.05
C ARG A 613 -19.43 -1.16 20.83
N CYS A 614 -20.76 -1.08 20.92
CA CYS A 614 -21.63 -1.30 19.77
C CYS A 614 -21.35 -0.20 18.73
N CYS A 615 -21.09 -0.59 17.48
CA CYS A 615 -20.99 0.37 16.38
C CYS A 615 -22.36 1.01 16.20
N THR A 616 -22.50 2.29 16.56
CA THR A 616 -23.58 3.11 16.02
C THR A 616 -22.99 3.80 14.80
N ASP A 617 -23.36 3.25 13.64
CA ASP A 617 -23.12 3.67 12.26
C ASP A 617 -22.43 5.03 12.03
#